data_AF-A0A5S5B9F5-F1
#
_entry.id   AF-A0A5S5B9F5-F1
#
_cell.length_a   1.000
_cell.length_b   1.000
_cell.length_c   1.000
_cell.angle_alpha   90.00
_cell.angle_beta   90.00
_cell.angle_gamma   90.00
#
_symmetry.space_group_name_H-M   'P 1'
#
loop_
_entity.id
_entity.type
_entity.pdbx_description
1 polymer ?
#
loop_
_entity_poly.entity_id
_entity_poly.type
_entity_poly.pdbx_seq_one_letter_code
_entity_poly.pdbx_strand_id
1 'polypeptide(L)'
;MIAAEHRVFGGRDLFSLWFSLGVGLMVLQLGALLAPGLGMSGALLAILSGTAVGVILLGAVAVIGSDTGLSSMANLKRTLGDRGAVLPALLNLVQLIGWGAFEIIVMRDAASVLSARAFGEQSGWVNPALWTLFFGALATLLAITGPLTFVRKILRKWGIWLLLGACVWLTWNLFDKADLQALWARQGDGSLPFALGFDIAIAMPLSWLPLIADYSRFGKAARRVFGGTVLGFFVGNVWLMSLGVAYTLAFADSGEVNALLLALAGAGLGIPLLLILLDESENAFADIHSAAVSVGLLLPFKVERLALAIGALCTLIAWFAPLAEYQNFLLLIGSVFAPLFGVVLVDHYLLRRRGRLQVASTMLRWETLLAWGCGAAVYHLLANAWPEIGASLPALFLSGGLLLVLSRFGGATAGRPVSVSR
;
A
#
# COMPACT_ATOMS: atom_id res chain seq x y z
N MET A 1 -18.37 -17.29 1.81
CA MET A 1 -18.25 -16.84 3.22
C MET A 1 -17.48 -17.89 3.98
N ILE A 2 -16.49 -17.52 4.80
CA ILE A 2 -15.69 -18.47 5.59
C ILE A 2 -16.42 -18.78 6.90
N ALA A 3 -16.71 -20.07 7.13
CA ALA A 3 -17.32 -20.59 8.36
C ALA A 3 -16.40 -20.40 9.57
N ALA A 4 -16.97 -20.32 10.77
CA ALA A 4 -16.22 -20.01 11.99
C ALA A 4 -15.12 -21.06 12.30
N GLU A 5 -15.36 -22.33 12.02
CA GLU A 5 -14.37 -23.41 12.23
C GLU A 5 -13.11 -23.28 11.35
N HIS A 6 -13.20 -22.59 10.21
CA HIS A 6 -12.09 -22.39 9.27
C HIS A 6 -11.30 -21.09 9.56
N ARG A 7 -11.66 -20.34 10.61
CA ARG A 7 -10.98 -19.11 11.01
C ARG A 7 -9.77 -19.44 11.89
N VAL A 8 -8.61 -19.50 11.27
CA VAL A 8 -7.36 -19.94 11.93
C VAL A 8 -6.53 -18.79 12.48
N PHE A 9 -6.61 -17.59 11.91
CA PHE A 9 -5.72 -16.47 12.24
C PHE A 9 -6.05 -15.80 13.57
N GLY A 10 -5.05 -15.76 14.45
CA GLY A 10 -5.02 -14.98 15.67
C GLY A 10 -4.38 -13.60 15.49
N GLY A 11 -4.25 -12.86 16.59
CA GLY A 11 -3.62 -11.53 16.56
C GLY A 11 -2.13 -11.56 16.24
N ARG A 12 -1.42 -12.63 16.62
CA ARG A 12 0.01 -12.79 16.30
C ARG A 12 0.25 -13.07 14.82
N ASP A 13 -0.59 -13.91 14.20
CA ASP A 13 -0.50 -14.22 12.77
C ASP A 13 -0.73 -12.97 11.93
N LEU A 14 -1.75 -12.18 12.29
CA LEU A 14 -2.03 -10.91 11.64
C LEU A 14 -0.95 -9.87 11.94
N PHE A 15 -0.42 -9.80 13.16
CA PHE A 15 0.73 -8.95 13.44
C PHE A 15 1.90 -9.28 12.53
N SER A 16 2.29 -10.56 12.43
CA SER A 16 3.42 -10.97 11.60
C SER A 16 3.19 -10.68 10.11
N LEU A 17 1.96 -10.91 9.62
CA LEU A 17 1.58 -10.64 8.24
C LEU A 17 1.64 -9.14 7.92
N TRP A 18 1.04 -8.30 8.76
CA TRP A 18 0.99 -6.86 8.52
C TRP A 18 2.32 -6.19 8.80
N PHE A 19 3.11 -6.72 9.74
CA PHE A 19 4.49 -6.29 9.94
C PHE A 19 5.34 -6.58 8.70
N SER A 20 5.26 -7.79 8.13
CA SER A 20 6.03 -8.11 6.92
C SER A 20 5.64 -7.24 5.73
N LEU A 21 4.35 -6.96 5.54
CA LEU A 21 3.87 -6.07 4.48
C LEU A 21 4.21 -4.58 4.70
N GLY A 22 4.52 -4.20 5.95
CA GLY A 22 5.01 -2.87 6.28
C GLY A 22 6.52 -2.72 6.13
N VAL A 23 7.24 -3.77 5.75
CA VAL A 23 8.71 -3.76 5.58
C VAL A 23 9.03 -4.00 4.11
N GLY A 24 9.61 -3.00 3.44
CA GLY A 24 10.00 -3.07 2.04
C GLY A 24 10.80 -1.84 1.60
N LEU A 25 11.44 -1.93 0.44
CA LEU A 25 12.12 -0.83 -0.24
C LEU A 25 11.15 0.29 -0.59
N MET A 26 9.95 -0.02 -1.06
CA MET A 26 8.97 1.01 -1.41
C MET A 26 8.52 1.83 -0.20
N VAL A 27 8.51 1.22 0.99
CA VAL A 27 8.26 1.89 2.27
C VAL A 27 9.44 2.80 2.66
N LEU A 28 10.68 2.33 2.48
CA LEU A 28 11.88 3.17 2.64
C LEU A 28 11.86 4.36 1.68
N GLN A 29 11.56 4.10 0.41
CA GLN A 29 11.50 5.09 -0.66
C GLN A 29 10.44 6.14 -0.37
N LEU A 30 9.29 5.76 0.21
CA LEU A 30 8.29 6.72 0.62
C LEU A 30 8.83 7.64 1.72
N GLY A 31 9.49 7.07 2.74
CA GLY A 31 10.18 7.87 3.76
C GLY A 31 11.16 8.87 3.16
N ALA A 32 11.97 8.43 2.19
CA ALA A 32 12.91 9.29 1.48
C ALA A 32 12.26 10.47 0.75
N LEU A 33 11.02 10.34 0.25
CA LEU A 33 10.29 11.45 -0.37
C LEU A 33 10.00 12.59 0.63
N LEU A 34 9.85 12.27 1.91
CA LEU A 34 9.51 13.26 2.95
C LEU A 34 10.74 14.04 3.44
N ALA A 35 11.94 13.47 3.27
CA ALA A 35 13.18 13.99 3.84
C ALA A 35 13.53 15.43 3.39
N PRO A 36 13.59 15.74 2.09
CA PRO A 36 14.02 17.08 1.63
C PRO A 36 13.10 18.19 2.14
N GLY A 37 11.80 17.98 2.05
CA GLY A 37 10.79 18.99 2.37
C GLY A 37 10.55 19.22 3.86
N LEU A 38 10.56 18.16 4.68
CA LEU A 38 10.18 18.24 6.10
C LEU A 38 11.36 18.11 7.08
N GLY A 39 12.53 17.66 6.62
CA GLY A 39 13.65 17.31 7.49
C GLY A 39 13.31 16.13 8.42
N MET A 40 14.18 15.85 9.39
CA MET A 40 14.05 14.63 10.21
C MET A 40 12.83 14.69 11.13
N SER A 41 12.72 15.74 11.93
CA SER A 41 11.65 15.88 12.93
C SER A 41 10.26 16.03 12.31
N GLY A 42 10.13 16.85 11.25
CA GLY A 42 8.89 17.04 10.52
C GLY A 42 8.43 15.77 9.81
N ALA A 43 9.34 15.07 9.14
CA ALA A 43 9.00 13.83 8.46
C ALA A 43 8.59 12.72 9.44
N LEU A 44 9.28 12.57 10.58
CA LEU A 44 8.90 11.62 11.62
C LEU A 44 7.50 11.90 12.17
N LEU A 45 7.16 13.16 12.44
CA LEU A 45 5.83 13.53 12.90
C LEU A 45 4.76 13.18 11.85
N ALA A 46 5.04 13.45 10.57
CA ALA A 46 4.13 13.11 9.46
C ALA A 46 3.97 11.59 9.31
N ILE A 47 5.06 10.83 9.39
CA ILE A 47 5.06 9.36 9.35
C ILE A 47 4.24 8.78 10.50
N LEU A 48 4.50 9.22 11.74
CA LEU A 48 3.83 8.72 12.93
C LEU A 48 2.33 9.01 12.88
N SER A 49 1.96 10.25 12.57
CA SER A 49 0.54 10.66 12.52
C SER A 49 -0.20 10.05 11.33
N GLY A 50 0.37 10.13 10.13
CA GLY A 50 -0.22 9.56 8.90
C GLY A 50 -0.37 8.05 8.98
N THR A 51 0.68 7.35 9.42
CA THR A 51 0.64 5.89 9.61
C THR A 51 -0.36 5.53 10.71
N ALA A 52 -0.36 6.20 11.86
CA ALA A 52 -1.29 5.90 12.96
C ALA A 52 -2.75 5.95 12.48
N VAL A 53 -3.13 7.01 11.78
CA VAL A 53 -4.50 7.14 11.25
C VAL A 53 -4.77 6.09 10.19
N GLY A 54 -3.86 5.90 9.25
CA GLY A 54 -4.00 4.91 8.18
C GLY A 54 -4.16 3.49 8.69
N VAL A 55 -3.38 3.07 9.69
CA VAL A 55 -3.49 1.72 10.25
C VAL A 55 -4.74 1.53 11.09
N ILE A 56 -5.26 2.59 11.74
CA ILE A 56 -6.54 2.51 12.45
C ILE A 56 -7.67 2.28 11.45
N LEU A 57 -7.67 2.99 10.32
CA LEU A 57 -8.61 2.76 9.21
C LEU A 57 -8.46 1.34 8.68
N LEU A 58 -7.23 0.90 8.44
CA LEU A 58 -6.91 -0.46 7.99
C LEU A 58 -7.45 -1.52 8.95
N GLY A 59 -7.17 -1.40 10.25
CA GLY A 59 -7.68 -2.28 11.28
C GLY A 59 -9.21 -2.27 11.37
N ALA A 60 -9.87 -1.12 11.21
CA ALA A 60 -11.32 -1.03 11.19
C ALA A 60 -11.92 -1.78 9.99
N VAL A 61 -11.34 -1.64 8.79
CA VAL A 61 -11.77 -2.40 7.61
C VAL A 61 -11.44 -3.89 7.75
N ALA A 62 -10.33 -4.25 8.40
CA ALA A 62 -9.99 -5.63 8.73
C ALA A 62 -11.08 -6.30 9.56
N VAL A 63 -11.64 -5.58 10.52
CA VAL A 63 -12.74 -6.09 11.35
C VAL A 63 -13.97 -6.41 10.50
N ILE A 64 -14.26 -5.64 9.44
CA ILE A 64 -15.37 -5.93 8.50
C ILE A 64 -15.19 -7.32 7.88
N GLY A 65 -13.98 -7.67 7.43
CA GLY A 65 -13.68 -9.00 6.92
C GLY A 65 -13.95 -10.10 7.94
N SER A 66 -13.56 -9.90 9.21
CA SER A 66 -13.83 -10.87 10.28
C SER A 66 -15.30 -10.94 10.70
N ASP A 67 -16.03 -9.83 10.66
CA ASP A 67 -17.45 -9.78 10.99
C ASP A 67 -18.28 -10.52 9.93
N THR A 68 -17.91 -10.36 8.66
CA THR A 68 -18.69 -10.88 7.52
C THR A 68 -18.21 -12.23 7.00
N GLY A 69 -16.94 -12.58 7.17
CA GLY A 69 -16.32 -13.75 6.55
C GLY A 69 -16.26 -13.68 5.02
N LEU A 70 -16.42 -12.49 4.42
CA LEU A 70 -16.43 -12.26 2.98
C LEU A 70 -15.07 -11.74 2.50
N SER A 71 -14.77 -11.94 1.21
CA SER A 71 -13.65 -11.27 0.54
C SER A 71 -13.84 -9.75 0.50
N SER A 72 -12.76 -9.02 0.25
CA SER A 72 -12.80 -7.56 0.12
C SER A 72 -13.80 -7.11 -0.94
N MET A 73 -13.74 -7.72 -2.13
CA MET A 73 -14.66 -7.40 -3.22
C MET A 73 -16.11 -7.77 -2.91
N ALA A 74 -16.36 -8.84 -2.16
CA ALA A 74 -17.71 -9.19 -1.73
C ALA A 74 -18.27 -8.22 -0.67
N ASN A 75 -17.41 -7.66 0.20
CA ASN A 75 -17.81 -6.60 1.13
C ASN A 75 -18.09 -5.28 0.41
N LEU A 76 -17.33 -4.95 -0.63
CA LEU A 76 -17.60 -3.79 -1.48
C LEU A 76 -18.94 -3.94 -2.22
N LYS A 77 -19.29 -5.13 -2.71
CA LYS A 77 -20.63 -5.42 -3.28
C LYS A 77 -21.75 -5.14 -2.30
N ARG A 78 -21.59 -5.51 -1.02
CA ARG A 78 -22.58 -5.19 0.02
C ARG A 78 -22.75 -3.69 0.24
N THR A 79 -21.68 -2.92 0.08
CA THR A 79 -21.69 -1.47 0.30
C THR A 79 -22.23 -0.72 -0.92
N LEU A 80 -21.80 -1.09 -2.14
CA LEU A 80 -22.02 -0.30 -3.37
C LEU A 80 -23.08 -0.90 -4.31
N GLY A 81 -23.52 -2.14 -4.03
CA GLY A 81 -24.30 -2.95 -4.96
C GLY A 81 -23.42 -3.73 -5.94
N ASP A 82 -23.99 -4.74 -6.60
CA ASP A 82 -23.27 -5.64 -7.49
C ASP A 82 -22.56 -4.94 -8.64
N ARG A 83 -23.23 -3.96 -9.27
CA ARG A 83 -22.65 -3.16 -10.36
C ARG A 83 -21.72 -2.06 -9.83
N GLY A 84 -22.04 -1.48 -8.67
CA GLY A 84 -21.25 -0.41 -8.06
C GLY A 84 -19.84 -0.87 -7.64
N ALA A 85 -19.71 -2.11 -7.18
CA ALA A 85 -18.41 -2.67 -6.77
C ALA A 85 -17.45 -2.97 -7.92
N VAL A 86 -17.91 -2.94 -9.18
CA VAL A 86 -17.03 -3.11 -10.35
C VAL A 86 -16.02 -1.95 -10.44
N LEU A 87 -16.44 -0.72 -10.13
CA LEU A 87 -15.57 0.44 -10.26
C LEU A 87 -14.37 0.39 -9.29
N PRO A 88 -14.54 0.17 -7.97
CA PRO A 88 -13.39 -0.04 -7.08
C PRO A 88 -12.53 -1.25 -7.45
N ALA A 89 -13.13 -2.32 -7.99
CA ALA A 89 -12.37 -3.49 -8.41
C ALA A 89 -11.44 -3.17 -9.59
N LEU A 90 -11.91 -2.38 -10.57
CA LEU A 90 -11.09 -1.89 -11.68
C LEU A 90 -10.01 -0.91 -11.19
N LEU A 91 -10.33 -0.02 -10.26
CA LEU A 91 -9.33 0.91 -9.69
C LEU A 91 -8.28 0.17 -8.86
N ASN A 92 -8.66 -0.88 -8.12
CA ASN A 92 -7.72 -1.75 -7.44
C ASN A 92 -6.84 -2.54 -8.41
N LEU A 93 -7.38 -2.96 -9.56
CA LEU A 93 -6.57 -3.57 -10.62
C LEU A 93 -5.53 -2.60 -11.17
N VAL A 94 -5.92 -1.33 -11.42
CA VAL A 94 -4.97 -0.28 -11.84
C VAL A 94 -3.92 -0.04 -10.76
N GLN A 95 -4.30 -0.04 -9.48
CA GLN A 95 -3.37 0.06 -8.37
C GLN A 95 -2.34 -1.08 -8.36
N LEU A 96 -2.77 -2.34 -8.55
CA LEU A 96 -1.85 -3.48 -8.61
C LEU A 96 -0.89 -3.38 -9.79
N ILE A 97 -1.37 -2.94 -10.96
CA ILE A 97 -0.50 -2.67 -12.12
C ILE A 97 0.52 -1.56 -11.78
N GLY A 98 0.06 -0.51 -11.09
CA GLY A 98 0.92 0.58 -10.63
C GLY A 98 2.00 0.11 -9.67
N TRP A 99 1.65 -0.66 -8.63
CA TRP A 99 2.64 -1.25 -7.71
C TRP A 99 3.63 -2.12 -8.46
N GLY A 100 3.16 -3.07 -9.28
CA GLY A 100 4.05 -3.90 -10.09
C GLY A 100 4.99 -3.10 -11.01
N ALA A 101 4.55 -1.96 -11.54
CA ALA A 101 5.41 -1.06 -12.30
C ALA A 101 6.43 -0.33 -11.42
N PHE A 102 6.03 0.23 -10.28
CA PHE A 102 6.94 0.90 -9.37
C PHE A 102 7.97 -0.04 -8.72
N GLU A 103 7.61 -1.29 -8.46
CA GLU A 103 8.57 -2.30 -8.03
C GLU A 103 9.64 -2.55 -9.11
N ILE A 104 9.25 -2.61 -10.40
CA ILE A 104 10.21 -2.73 -11.50
C ILE A 104 11.09 -1.47 -11.61
N ILE A 105 10.50 -0.28 -11.44
CA ILE A 105 11.23 1.01 -11.46
C ILE A 105 12.29 1.05 -10.36
N VAL A 106 11.91 0.77 -9.11
CA VAL A 106 12.86 0.83 -7.98
C VAL A 106 13.94 -0.25 -8.12
N MET A 107 13.59 -1.45 -8.59
CA MET A 107 14.57 -2.52 -8.83
C MET A 107 15.56 -2.14 -9.92
N ARG A 108 15.08 -1.56 -11.02
CA ARG A 108 15.91 -1.04 -12.11
C ARG A 108 16.89 0.01 -11.60
N ASP A 109 16.39 0.99 -10.88
CA ASP A 109 17.20 2.14 -10.45
C ASP A 109 18.23 1.69 -9.40
N ALA A 110 17.84 0.81 -8.48
CA ALA A 110 18.75 0.24 -7.50
C ALA A 110 19.82 -0.64 -8.13
N ALA A 111 19.47 -1.49 -9.10
CA ALA A 111 20.43 -2.31 -9.83
C ALA A 111 21.39 -1.47 -10.68
N SER A 112 20.91 -0.37 -11.26
CA SER A 112 21.75 0.57 -12.02
C SER A 112 22.76 1.26 -11.11
N VAL A 113 22.36 1.67 -9.90
CA VAL A 113 23.26 2.25 -8.91
C VAL A 113 24.30 1.22 -8.43
N LEU A 114 23.87 -0.01 -8.15
CA LEU A 114 24.75 -1.08 -7.73
C LEU A 114 25.74 -1.48 -8.84
N SER A 115 25.29 -1.53 -10.10
CA SER A 115 26.15 -1.87 -11.24
C SER A 115 27.17 -0.76 -11.52
N ALA A 116 26.78 0.51 -11.38
CA ALA A 116 27.71 1.64 -11.49
C ALA A 116 28.84 1.56 -10.46
N ARG A 117 28.50 1.19 -9.21
CA ARG A 117 29.52 1.00 -8.15
C ARG A 117 30.42 -0.21 -8.38
N ALA A 118 29.86 -1.32 -8.87
CA ALA A 118 30.61 -2.57 -9.02
C ALA A 118 31.49 -2.60 -10.28
N PHE A 119 31.02 -2.02 -11.39
CA PHE A 119 31.65 -2.13 -12.71
C PHE A 119 32.11 -0.78 -13.30
N GLY A 120 31.86 0.33 -12.61
CA GLY A 120 32.15 1.69 -13.07
C GLY A 120 31.02 2.28 -13.90
N GLU A 121 30.89 3.62 -13.88
CA GLU A 121 29.80 4.37 -14.53
C GLU A 121 29.76 4.22 -16.06
N GLN A 122 30.91 3.94 -16.69
CA GLN A 122 31.02 3.78 -18.14
C GLN A 122 30.69 2.37 -18.63
N SER A 123 30.33 1.48 -17.71
CA SER A 123 30.01 0.09 -18.02
C SER A 123 28.65 -0.01 -18.72
N GLY A 124 28.55 -0.83 -19.76
CA GLY A 124 27.27 -1.11 -20.44
C GLY A 124 26.20 -1.73 -19.52
N TRP A 125 26.60 -2.18 -18.34
CA TRP A 125 25.73 -2.67 -17.27
C TRP A 125 25.03 -1.55 -16.48
N VAL A 126 25.36 -0.27 -16.72
CA VAL A 126 24.68 0.91 -16.16
C VAL A 126 23.61 1.41 -17.13
N ASN A 127 22.83 0.49 -17.70
CA ASN A 127 21.75 0.84 -18.62
C ASN A 127 20.39 0.55 -17.96
N PRO A 128 19.62 1.58 -17.56
CA PRO A 128 18.30 1.40 -16.97
C PRO A 128 17.35 0.61 -17.87
N ALA A 129 17.44 0.74 -19.19
CA ALA A 129 16.61 -0.03 -20.12
C ALA A 129 16.86 -1.55 -20.00
N LEU A 130 18.13 -1.97 -19.88
CA LEU A 130 18.48 -3.38 -19.71
C LEU A 130 17.89 -3.93 -18.41
N TRP A 131 18.05 -3.20 -17.30
CA TRP A 131 17.51 -3.64 -16.01
C TRP A 131 15.98 -3.63 -15.98
N THR A 132 15.33 -2.69 -16.69
CA THR A 132 13.87 -2.67 -16.83
C THR A 132 13.37 -3.94 -17.50
N LEU A 133 13.98 -4.33 -18.63
CA LEU A 133 13.60 -5.55 -19.35
C LEU A 133 13.93 -6.78 -18.54
N PHE A 134 15.07 -6.80 -17.84
CA PHE A 134 15.48 -7.93 -17.01
C PHE A 134 14.49 -8.17 -15.87
N PHE A 135 14.21 -7.16 -15.04
CA PHE A 135 13.28 -7.29 -13.92
C PHE A 135 11.84 -7.45 -14.38
N GLY A 136 11.43 -6.76 -15.44
CA GLY A 136 10.11 -6.94 -16.05
C GLY A 136 9.89 -8.36 -16.57
N ALA A 137 10.86 -8.91 -17.30
CA ALA A 137 10.81 -10.30 -17.77
C ALA A 137 10.86 -11.30 -16.62
N LEU A 138 11.71 -11.05 -15.61
CA LEU A 138 11.81 -11.90 -14.43
C LEU A 138 10.49 -11.93 -13.65
N ALA A 139 9.93 -10.77 -13.31
CA ALA A 139 8.66 -10.66 -12.59
C ALA A 139 7.52 -11.32 -13.38
N THR A 140 7.47 -11.13 -14.70
CA THR A 140 6.46 -11.73 -15.58
C THR A 140 6.62 -13.25 -15.67
N LEU A 141 7.85 -13.76 -15.84
CA LEU A 141 8.11 -15.20 -15.92
C LEU A 141 7.75 -15.88 -14.60
N LEU A 142 8.08 -15.25 -13.48
CA LEU A 142 7.65 -15.71 -12.16
C LEU A 142 6.11 -15.71 -12.10
N ALA A 143 5.44 -14.66 -12.61
CA ALA A 143 3.97 -14.52 -12.56
C ALA A 143 3.25 -15.65 -13.30
N ILE A 144 3.84 -16.09 -14.41
CA ILE A 144 3.37 -17.19 -15.26
C ILE A 144 3.65 -18.56 -14.63
N THR A 145 4.88 -18.78 -14.14
CA THR A 145 5.29 -20.08 -13.55
C THR A 145 4.60 -20.36 -12.21
N GLY A 146 4.03 -19.34 -11.59
CA GLY A 146 3.21 -19.46 -10.40
C GLY A 146 4.03 -19.64 -9.11
N PRO A 147 3.36 -19.85 -7.97
CA PRO A 147 3.97 -19.76 -6.64
C PRO A 147 4.86 -20.95 -6.22
N LEU A 148 5.10 -21.94 -7.09
CA LEU A 148 5.64 -23.25 -6.71
C LEU A 148 7.14 -23.47 -7.03
N THR A 149 7.85 -22.49 -7.57
CA THR A 149 9.28 -22.60 -7.92
C THR A 149 10.16 -22.85 -6.69
N PHE A 150 11.20 -23.70 -6.81
CA PHE A 150 12.09 -24.09 -5.71
C PHE A 150 12.77 -22.90 -5.03
N VAL A 151 13.28 -21.94 -5.81
CA VAL A 151 13.88 -20.68 -5.34
C VAL A 151 12.93 -19.95 -4.38
N ARG A 152 11.63 -20.01 -4.67
CA ARG A 152 10.60 -19.33 -3.90
C ARG A 152 10.24 -20.02 -2.60
N LYS A 153 10.33 -21.35 -2.54
CA LYS A 153 10.19 -22.06 -1.26
C LYS A 153 11.31 -21.67 -0.28
N ILE A 154 12.49 -21.37 -0.82
CA ILE A 154 13.64 -20.91 -0.04
C ILE A 154 13.48 -19.45 0.34
N LEU A 155 13.20 -18.55 -0.62
CA LEU A 155 13.00 -17.12 -0.35
C LEU A 155 11.77 -16.86 0.54
N ARG A 156 10.66 -17.59 0.41
CA ARG A 156 9.56 -17.46 1.39
C ARG A 156 9.92 -17.91 2.80
N LYS A 157 10.85 -18.85 2.94
CA LYS A 157 11.27 -19.36 4.24
C LYS A 157 12.34 -18.47 4.89
N TRP A 158 13.23 -17.90 4.09
CA TRP A 158 14.42 -17.17 4.57
C TRP A 158 14.44 -15.69 4.17
N GLY A 159 13.79 -15.31 3.08
CA GLY A 159 13.75 -13.96 2.52
C GLY A 159 13.29 -12.92 3.53
N ILE A 160 12.21 -13.20 4.28
CA ILE A 160 11.79 -12.29 5.36
C ILE A 160 12.87 -12.10 6.44
N TRP A 161 13.62 -13.15 6.78
CA TRP A 161 14.72 -13.06 7.75
C TRP A 161 15.93 -12.32 7.18
N LEU A 162 16.21 -12.48 5.88
CA LEU A 162 17.26 -11.75 5.18
C LEU A 162 16.92 -10.26 5.07
N LEU A 163 15.68 -9.94 4.72
CA LEU A 163 15.13 -8.59 4.69
C LEU A 163 15.24 -7.94 6.06
N LEU A 164 14.71 -8.58 7.10
CA LEU A 164 14.80 -8.06 8.47
C LEU A 164 16.25 -7.91 8.93
N GLY A 165 17.12 -8.87 8.60
CA GLY A 165 18.55 -8.77 8.87
C GLY A 165 19.19 -7.56 8.19
N ALA A 166 18.87 -7.31 6.93
CA ALA A 166 19.33 -6.14 6.19
C ALA A 166 18.83 -4.84 6.82
N CYS A 167 17.55 -4.75 7.17
CA CYS A 167 16.96 -3.55 7.79
C CYS A 167 17.52 -3.28 9.19
N VAL A 168 17.72 -4.32 10.01
CA VAL A 168 18.36 -4.20 11.34
C VAL A 168 19.81 -3.76 11.17
N TRP A 169 20.53 -4.34 10.22
CA TRP A 169 21.91 -3.94 9.93
C TRP A 169 22.00 -2.48 9.46
N LEU A 170 21.10 -2.05 8.57
CA LEU A 170 21.02 -0.65 8.13
C LEU A 170 20.70 0.29 9.29
N THR A 171 19.81 -0.13 10.20
CA THR A 171 19.50 0.63 11.40
C THR A 171 20.73 0.78 12.29
N TRP A 172 21.48 -0.31 12.53
CA TRP A 172 22.73 -0.26 13.27
C TRP A 172 23.78 0.61 12.57
N ASN A 173 23.93 0.48 11.26
CA ASN A 173 24.88 1.27 10.48
C ASN A 173 24.57 2.77 10.51
N LEU A 174 23.29 3.15 10.54
CA LEU A 174 22.87 4.53 10.73
C LEU A 174 23.34 5.06 12.09
N PHE A 175 23.10 4.31 13.17
CA PHE A 175 23.52 4.73 14.52
C PHE A 175 25.04 4.81 14.68
N ASP A 176 25.78 3.96 13.98
CA ASP A 176 27.25 3.93 14.02
C ASP A 176 27.89 5.08 13.23
N LYS A 177 27.31 5.46 12.08
CA LYS A 177 27.94 6.40 11.14
C LYS A 177 27.33 7.79 11.08
N ALA A 178 26.07 7.97 11.47
CA ALA A 178 25.40 9.27 11.40
C ALA A 178 25.49 10.02 12.74
N ASP A 179 25.71 11.33 12.67
CA ASP A 179 25.50 12.22 13.81
C ASP A 179 23.99 12.43 14.01
N LEU A 180 23.42 11.74 14.99
CA LEU A 180 21.99 11.80 15.29
C LEU A 180 21.53 13.19 15.72
N GLN A 181 22.40 13.96 16.38
CA GLN A 181 22.04 15.29 16.86
C GLN A 181 21.98 16.26 15.68
N ALA A 182 22.98 16.21 14.79
CA ALA A 182 22.97 16.99 13.56
C ALA A 182 21.80 16.57 12.65
N LEU A 183 21.52 15.27 12.54
CA LEU A 183 20.40 14.73 11.77
C LEU A 183 19.06 15.24 12.29
N TRP A 184 18.85 15.22 13.61
CA TRP A 184 17.62 15.73 14.22
C TRP A 184 17.44 17.23 14.01
N ALA A 185 18.53 18.00 14.03
CA ALA A 185 18.53 19.43 13.80
C ALA A 185 18.37 19.82 12.32
N ARG A 186 18.52 18.87 11.38
CA ARG A 186 18.40 19.13 9.95
C ARG A 186 16.96 19.47 9.59
N GLN A 187 16.73 20.75 9.30
CA GLN A 187 15.44 21.26 8.84
C GLN A 187 15.23 20.92 7.37
N GLY A 188 13.97 20.72 6.99
CA GLY A 188 13.58 20.63 5.59
C GLY A 188 13.65 21.98 4.90
N ASP A 189 13.69 21.97 3.57
CA ASP A 189 13.70 23.17 2.74
C ASP A 189 12.32 23.84 2.59
N GLY A 190 11.27 23.24 3.17
CA GLY A 190 9.90 23.73 3.11
C GLY A 190 9.20 23.47 1.77
N SER A 191 9.81 22.71 0.86
CA SER A 191 9.20 22.33 -0.43
C SER A 191 7.97 21.43 -0.27
N LEU A 192 7.82 20.77 0.88
CA LEU A 192 6.70 19.89 1.18
C LEU A 192 5.94 20.36 2.42
N PRO A 193 4.66 20.74 2.28
CA PRO A 193 3.78 20.99 3.42
C PRO A 193 3.63 19.77 4.33
N PHE A 194 3.50 20.00 5.63
CA PHE A 194 3.28 18.92 6.60
C PHE A 194 2.05 18.07 6.27
N ALA A 195 0.94 18.72 5.89
CA ALA A 195 -0.30 18.01 5.56
C ALA A 195 -0.18 17.14 4.30
N LEU A 196 0.62 17.56 3.33
CA LEU A 196 0.94 16.75 2.16
C LEU A 196 1.83 15.56 2.55
N GLY A 197 2.83 15.76 3.42
CA GLY A 197 3.62 14.66 3.97
C GLY A 197 2.78 13.65 4.76
N PHE A 198 1.79 14.12 5.51
CA PHE A 198 0.79 13.26 6.15
C PHE A 198 -0.01 12.45 5.12
N ASP A 199 -0.49 13.07 4.05
CA ASP A 199 -1.24 12.40 2.97
C ASP A 199 -0.41 11.35 2.22
N ILE A 200 0.87 11.61 2.03
CA ILE A 200 1.81 10.62 1.47
C ILE A 200 1.99 9.46 2.46
N ALA A 201 2.16 9.74 3.76
CA ALA A 201 2.35 8.71 4.77
C ALA A 201 1.12 7.80 4.97
N ILE A 202 -0.08 8.38 4.96
CA ILE A 202 -1.34 7.62 5.10
C ILE A 202 -1.64 6.76 3.86
N ALA A 203 -1.14 7.15 2.68
CA ALA A 203 -1.39 6.41 1.43
C ALA A 203 -0.94 4.94 1.48
N MET A 204 0.14 4.63 2.23
CA MET A 204 0.62 3.26 2.39
C MET A 204 -0.41 2.33 3.05
N PRO A 205 -0.89 2.59 4.27
CA PRO A 205 -1.99 1.80 4.82
C PRO A 205 -3.27 1.82 3.96
N LEU A 206 -3.57 2.93 3.28
CA LEU A 206 -4.77 3.05 2.43
C LEU A 206 -4.75 2.09 1.23
N SER A 207 -3.57 1.85 0.65
CA SER A 207 -3.40 0.95 -0.50
C SER A 207 -3.85 -0.49 -0.20
N TRP A 208 -3.83 -0.90 1.08
CA TRP A 208 -4.21 -2.23 1.53
C TRP A 208 -5.69 -2.39 1.88
N LEU A 209 -6.44 -1.29 2.03
CA LEU A 209 -7.87 -1.34 2.34
C LEU A 209 -8.72 -2.16 1.36
N PRO A 210 -8.52 -2.12 0.02
CA PRO A 210 -9.27 -2.94 -0.91
C PRO A 210 -8.92 -4.44 -0.87
N LEU A 211 -7.91 -4.86 -0.09
CA LEU A 211 -7.42 -6.25 -0.03
C LEU A 211 -7.47 -6.85 1.37
N ILE A 212 -7.52 -6.04 2.43
CA ILE A 212 -7.36 -6.51 3.80
C ILE A 212 -8.37 -7.59 4.22
N ALA A 213 -9.61 -7.52 3.73
CA ALA A 213 -10.64 -8.48 4.10
C ALA A 213 -10.39 -9.88 3.52
N ASP A 214 -9.54 -10.02 2.50
CA ASP A 214 -9.16 -11.33 1.97
C ASP A 214 -8.30 -12.13 2.95
N TYR A 215 -7.57 -11.44 3.82
CA TYR A 215 -6.81 -12.01 4.93
C TYR A 215 -7.62 -12.04 6.22
N SER A 216 -8.27 -10.93 6.59
CA SER A 216 -8.91 -10.80 7.89
C SER A 216 -10.20 -11.61 8.04
N ARG A 217 -10.81 -12.08 6.94
CA ARG A 217 -11.94 -13.03 6.94
C ARG A 217 -11.64 -14.37 7.61
N PHE A 218 -10.36 -14.73 7.74
CA PHE A 218 -9.91 -15.92 8.47
C PHE A 218 -9.61 -15.63 9.96
N GLY A 219 -9.87 -14.41 10.42
CA GLY A 219 -9.59 -13.98 11.79
C GLY A 219 -10.58 -14.50 12.84
N LYS A 220 -10.06 -14.99 13.96
CA LYS A 220 -10.86 -15.59 15.06
C LYS A 220 -11.71 -14.60 15.84
N ALA A 221 -11.22 -13.37 16.05
CA ALA A 221 -11.90 -12.38 16.87
C ALA A 221 -11.57 -10.95 16.43
N ALA A 222 -12.59 -10.10 16.26
CA ALA A 222 -12.45 -8.73 15.79
C ALA A 222 -11.38 -7.91 16.54
N ARG A 223 -11.31 -8.01 17.88
CA ARG A 223 -10.30 -7.29 18.68
C ARG A 223 -8.87 -7.74 18.37
N ARG A 224 -8.68 -9.05 18.14
CA ARG A 224 -7.38 -9.62 17.78
C ARG A 224 -6.99 -9.26 16.35
N VAL A 225 -7.97 -9.23 15.46
CA VAL A 225 -7.81 -8.79 14.07
C VAL A 225 -7.37 -7.33 14.02
N PHE A 226 -8.13 -6.45 14.68
CA PHE A 226 -7.81 -5.04 14.80
C PHE A 226 -6.41 -4.82 15.38
N GLY A 227 -6.14 -5.36 16.58
CA GLY A 227 -4.88 -5.12 17.28
C GLY A 227 -3.66 -5.69 16.55
N GLY A 228 -3.78 -6.89 15.97
CA GLY A 228 -2.70 -7.50 15.18
C GLY A 228 -2.37 -6.69 13.94
N THR A 229 -3.38 -6.30 13.16
CA THR A 229 -3.21 -5.46 11.96
C THR A 229 -2.62 -4.10 12.28
N VAL A 230 -3.21 -3.39 13.25
CA VAL A 230 -2.79 -2.03 13.61
C VAL A 230 -1.35 -2.02 14.08
N LEU A 231 -1.00 -2.88 15.05
CA LEU A 231 0.34 -2.88 15.63
C LEU A 231 1.39 -3.41 14.64
N GLY A 232 1.06 -4.45 13.87
CA GLY A 232 2.00 -5.04 12.91
C GLY A 232 2.40 -4.04 11.84
N PHE A 233 1.42 -3.47 11.14
CA PHE A 233 1.69 -2.52 10.07
C PHE A 233 2.31 -1.23 10.60
N PHE A 234 1.84 -0.72 11.75
CA PHE A 234 2.38 0.52 12.33
C PHE A 234 3.88 0.40 12.62
N VAL A 235 4.31 -0.68 13.27
CA VAL A 235 5.71 -0.86 13.63
C VAL A 235 6.59 -1.00 12.39
N GLY A 236 6.19 -1.83 11.42
CA GLY A 236 6.95 -2.01 10.18
C GLY A 236 7.04 -0.70 9.39
N ASN A 237 5.91 -0.08 9.12
CA ASN A 237 5.82 1.10 8.27
C ASN A 237 6.54 2.30 8.90
N VAL A 238 6.33 2.58 10.19
CA VAL A 238 7.04 3.67 10.89
C VAL A 238 8.55 3.41 10.90
N TRP A 239 9.00 2.19 11.19
CA TRP A 239 10.42 1.88 11.24
C TRP A 239 11.10 2.14 9.88
N LEU A 240 10.55 1.61 8.80
CA LEU A 240 11.18 1.68 7.48
C LEU A 240 11.05 3.07 6.87
N MET A 241 9.91 3.75 6.99
CA MET A 241 9.80 5.14 6.51
C MET A 241 10.77 6.06 7.27
N SER A 242 10.90 5.90 8.59
CA SER A 242 11.84 6.68 9.40
C SER A 242 13.29 6.41 8.99
N LEU A 243 13.62 5.14 8.72
CA LEU A 243 14.93 4.74 8.23
C LEU A 243 15.22 5.35 6.85
N GLY A 244 14.22 5.41 5.97
CA GLY A 244 14.31 6.05 4.66
C GLY A 244 14.62 7.55 4.76
N VAL A 245 13.89 8.28 5.61
CA VAL A 245 14.17 9.70 5.91
C VAL A 245 15.60 9.86 6.40
N ALA A 246 15.99 9.08 7.41
CA ALA A 246 17.29 9.19 8.05
C ALA A 246 18.44 8.91 7.08
N TYR A 247 18.34 7.87 6.25
CA TYR A 247 19.37 7.53 5.26
C TYR A 247 19.52 8.60 4.18
N THR A 248 18.40 9.12 3.66
CA THR A 248 18.41 10.19 2.68
C THR A 248 19.04 11.46 3.25
N LEU A 249 18.73 11.82 4.50
CA LEU A 249 19.29 13.01 5.13
C LEU A 249 20.73 12.83 5.63
N ALA A 250 21.16 11.62 5.96
CA ALA A 250 22.49 11.39 6.53
C ALA A 250 23.57 11.12 5.45
N PHE A 251 23.20 10.44 4.36
CA PHE A 251 24.18 9.83 3.47
C PHE A 251 23.97 10.11 1.97
N ALA A 252 22.94 10.89 1.61
CA ALA A 252 22.71 11.29 0.23
C ALA A 252 22.96 12.78 0.01
N ASP A 253 23.39 13.12 -1.20
CA ASP A 253 23.54 14.51 -1.61
C ASP A 253 22.17 15.13 -1.93
N SER A 254 22.02 16.41 -1.61
CA SER A 254 20.77 17.13 -1.81
C SER A 254 20.47 17.30 -3.31
N GLY A 255 19.27 16.88 -3.74
CA GLY A 255 18.79 17.07 -5.11
C GLY A 255 18.93 15.85 -6.03
N GLU A 256 19.47 14.73 -5.54
CA GLU A 256 19.52 13.49 -6.31
C GLU A 256 18.17 12.76 -6.34
N VAL A 257 17.69 12.43 -7.54
CA VAL A 257 16.42 11.71 -7.74
C VAL A 257 16.44 10.33 -7.07
N ASN A 258 17.62 9.68 -7.02
CA ASN A 258 17.83 8.35 -6.45
C ASN A 258 18.60 8.40 -5.11
N ALA A 259 18.51 9.52 -4.38
CA ALA A 259 19.26 9.79 -3.14
C ALA A 259 19.28 8.59 -2.17
N LEU A 260 18.11 8.01 -1.87
CA LEU A 260 18.02 6.84 -0.99
C LEU A 260 18.81 5.64 -1.54
N LEU A 261 18.63 5.32 -2.82
CA LEU A 261 19.27 4.16 -3.43
C LEU A 261 20.80 4.32 -3.47
N LEU A 262 21.28 5.54 -3.69
CA LEU A 262 22.71 5.88 -3.66
C LEU A 262 23.29 5.73 -2.24
N ALA A 263 22.56 6.21 -1.23
CA ALA A 263 22.91 6.03 0.18
C ALA A 263 22.94 4.54 0.58
N LEU A 264 21.90 3.78 0.23
CA LEU A 264 21.81 2.35 0.53
C LEU A 264 22.87 1.52 -0.20
N ALA A 265 23.18 1.85 -1.45
CA ALA A 265 24.25 1.20 -2.21
C ALA A 265 25.65 1.51 -1.63
N GLY A 266 25.81 2.63 -0.93
CA GLY A 266 27.04 2.96 -0.19
C GLY A 266 27.17 2.28 1.15
N ALA A 267 26.05 1.85 1.73
CA ALA A 267 26.04 1.12 2.98
C ALA A 267 26.38 -0.36 2.77
N GLY A 268 27.37 -0.87 3.50
CA GLY A 268 27.65 -2.31 3.55
C GLY A 268 27.98 -2.92 2.19
N LEU A 269 28.68 -2.18 1.33
CA LEU A 269 28.99 -2.57 -0.06
C LEU A 269 27.75 -2.83 -0.92
N GLY A 270 26.58 -2.27 -0.55
CA GLY A 270 25.32 -2.47 -1.26
C GLY A 270 24.64 -3.82 -0.99
N ILE A 271 25.21 -4.66 -0.12
CA ILE A 271 24.64 -5.96 0.24
C ILE A 271 23.24 -5.84 0.83
N PRO A 272 22.94 -4.91 1.78
CA PRO A 272 21.59 -4.77 2.30
C PRO A 272 20.58 -4.40 1.22
N LEU A 273 20.95 -3.50 0.29
CA LEU A 273 20.10 -3.13 -0.84
C LEU A 273 19.83 -4.34 -1.74
N LEU A 274 20.85 -5.14 -2.05
CA LEU A 274 20.68 -6.40 -2.80
C LEU A 274 19.70 -7.36 -2.12
N LEU A 275 19.79 -7.54 -0.81
CA LEU A 275 18.88 -8.41 -0.06
C LEU A 275 17.44 -7.90 -0.08
N ILE A 276 17.25 -6.58 0.02
CA ILE A 276 15.94 -5.95 -0.08
C ILE A 276 15.37 -6.10 -1.51
N LEU A 277 16.20 -5.96 -2.56
CA LEU A 277 15.77 -6.13 -3.94
C LEU A 277 15.26 -7.55 -4.27
N LEU A 278 15.82 -8.57 -3.60
CA LEU A 278 15.32 -9.93 -3.71
C LEU A 278 13.89 -10.07 -3.20
N ASP A 279 13.54 -9.33 -2.14
CA ASP A 279 12.17 -9.29 -1.61
C ASP A 279 11.22 -8.55 -2.58
N GLU A 280 11.66 -7.42 -3.16
CA GLU A 280 10.82 -6.66 -4.11
C GLU A 280 10.50 -7.42 -5.40
N SER A 281 11.39 -8.32 -5.81
CA SER A 281 11.10 -9.24 -6.91
C SER A 281 9.89 -10.13 -6.62
N GLU A 282 9.67 -10.53 -5.35
CA GLU A 282 8.48 -11.28 -4.95
C GLU A 282 7.21 -10.42 -4.93
N ASN A 283 7.33 -9.14 -4.53
CA ASN A 283 6.21 -8.19 -4.51
C ASN A 283 5.75 -7.85 -5.93
N ALA A 284 6.67 -7.51 -6.84
CA ALA A 284 6.36 -7.25 -8.25
C ALA A 284 5.63 -8.41 -8.92
N PHE A 285 6.11 -9.65 -8.67
CA PHE A 285 5.40 -10.86 -9.09
C PHE A 285 3.98 -10.90 -8.53
N ALA A 286 3.82 -10.61 -7.24
CA ALA A 286 2.58 -10.86 -6.50
C ALA A 286 1.50 -9.93 -7.00
N ASP A 287 1.86 -8.70 -7.34
CA ASP A 287 0.97 -7.73 -7.96
C ASP A 287 0.54 -8.15 -9.36
N ILE A 288 1.49 -8.52 -10.23
CA ILE A 288 1.18 -8.99 -11.59
C ILE A 288 0.25 -10.22 -11.54
N HIS A 289 0.57 -11.19 -10.69
CA HIS A 289 -0.23 -12.39 -10.54
C HIS A 289 -1.63 -12.08 -9.96
N SER A 290 -1.72 -11.25 -8.92
CA SER A 290 -2.99 -10.87 -8.30
C SER A 290 -3.88 -10.09 -9.27
N ALA A 291 -3.29 -9.21 -10.07
CA ALA A 291 -3.97 -8.49 -11.15
C ALA A 291 -4.48 -9.47 -12.21
N ALA A 292 -3.66 -10.44 -12.65
CA ALA A 292 -4.04 -11.45 -13.63
C ALA A 292 -5.20 -12.34 -13.17
N VAL A 293 -5.14 -12.80 -11.91
CA VAL A 293 -6.21 -13.60 -11.29
C VAL A 293 -7.50 -12.76 -11.21
N SER A 294 -7.39 -11.49 -10.80
CA SER A 294 -8.54 -10.59 -10.72
C SER A 294 -9.22 -10.37 -12.06
N VAL A 295 -8.44 -10.20 -13.14
CA VAL A 295 -8.97 -10.09 -14.50
C VAL A 295 -9.54 -11.41 -15.01
N GLY A 296 -8.91 -12.55 -14.69
CA GLY A 296 -9.37 -13.88 -15.07
C GLY A 296 -10.72 -14.28 -14.47
N LEU A 297 -11.15 -13.62 -13.40
CA LEU A 297 -12.52 -13.76 -12.86
C LEU A 297 -13.57 -13.04 -13.72
N LEU A 298 -13.15 -12.08 -14.54
CA LEU A 298 -14.03 -11.26 -15.40
C LEU A 298 -13.98 -11.70 -16.87
N LEU A 299 -12.82 -12.15 -17.33
CA LEU A 299 -12.57 -12.55 -18.72
C LEU A 299 -12.22 -14.04 -18.81
N PRO A 300 -12.69 -14.76 -19.85
CA PRO A 300 -12.46 -16.20 -20.00
C PRO A 300 -11.05 -16.53 -20.52
N PHE A 301 -10.03 -15.79 -20.10
CA PHE A 301 -8.64 -16.01 -20.49
C PHE A 301 -7.87 -16.75 -19.40
N LYS A 302 -6.87 -17.53 -19.84
CA LYS A 302 -5.95 -18.21 -18.92
C LYS A 302 -5.12 -17.19 -18.13
N VAL A 303 -4.95 -17.42 -16.83
CA VAL A 303 -4.23 -16.53 -15.90
C VAL A 303 -2.81 -16.26 -16.40
N GLU A 304 -2.15 -17.25 -16.99
CA GLU A 304 -0.79 -17.12 -17.54
C GLU A 304 -0.72 -16.10 -18.68
N ARG A 305 -1.73 -16.07 -19.56
CA ARG A 305 -1.78 -15.09 -20.67
C ARG A 305 -2.09 -13.69 -20.16
N LEU A 306 -2.93 -13.59 -19.14
CA LEU A 306 -3.23 -12.33 -18.48
C LEU A 306 -2.02 -11.80 -17.70
N ALA A 307 -1.28 -12.68 -17.02
CA ALA A 307 -0.04 -12.34 -16.33
C ALA A 307 1.04 -11.87 -17.30
N LEU A 308 1.14 -12.49 -18.48
CA LEU A 308 2.01 -12.01 -19.56
C LEU A 308 1.63 -10.59 -20.02
N ALA A 309 0.35 -10.35 -20.29
CA ALA A 309 -0.13 -9.04 -20.75
C ALA A 309 0.06 -7.95 -19.69
N ILE A 310 -0.26 -8.27 -18.42
CA ILE A 310 -0.10 -7.34 -17.30
C ILE A 310 1.37 -7.10 -17.00
N GLY A 311 2.21 -8.13 -16.99
CA GLY A 311 3.64 -7.98 -16.78
C GLY A 311 4.32 -7.15 -17.88
N ALA A 312 3.90 -7.35 -19.15
CA ALA A 312 4.32 -6.49 -20.25
C ALA A 312 3.86 -5.04 -20.06
N LEU A 313 2.63 -4.82 -19.58
CA LEU A 313 2.13 -3.49 -19.27
C LEU A 313 2.89 -2.82 -18.12
N CYS A 314 3.16 -3.54 -17.01
CA CYS A 314 3.97 -3.04 -15.91
C CYS A 314 5.39 -2.68 -16.38
N THR A 315 6.00 -3.52 -17.21
CA THR A 315 7.32 -3.28 -17.82
C THR A 315 7.30 -2.05 -18.72
N LEU A 316 6.25 -1.88 -19.52
CA LEU A 316 6.07 -0.72 -20.39
C LEU A 316 5.89 0.57 -19.58
N ILE A 317 5.09 0.54 -18.52
CA ILE A 317 4.93 1.68 -17.61
C ILE A 317 6.28 2.00 -16.97
N ALA A 318 6.97 0.99 -16.42
CA ALA A 318 8.29 1.16 -15.83
C ALA A 318 9.31 1.74 -16.81
N TRP A 319 9.22 1.40 -18.09
CA TRP A 319 10.10 1.93 -19.13
C TRP A 319 9.99 3.45 -19.31
N PHE A 320 8.77 4.01 -19.20
CA PHE A 320 8.52 5.43 -19.44
C PHE A 320 8.39 6.27 -18.16
N ALA A 321 7.96 5.66 -17.05
CA ALA A 321 7.71 6.36 -15.81
C ALA A 321 9.00 6.49 -14.97
N PRO A 322 9.33 7.71 -14.50
CA PRO A 322 10.41 7.91 -13.55
C PRO A 322 9.96 7.59 -12.12
N LEU A 323 10.92 7.29 -11.24
CA LEU A 323 10.66 7.07 -9.81
C LEU A 323 10.01 8.29 -9.13
N ALA A 324 10.22 9.50 -9.66
CA ALA A 324 9.62 10.73 -9.17
C ALA A 324 8.07 10.73 -9.21
N GLU A 325 7.44 9.95 -10.09
CA GLU A 325 5.97 9.82 -10.15
C GLU A 325 5.40 9.01 -8.98
N TYR A 326 6.25 8.41 -8.15
CA TYR A 326 5.83 7.58 -7.03
C TYR A 326 4.94 8.35 -6.04
N GLN A 327 5.26 9.62 -5.77
CA GLN A 327 4.41 10.48 -4.94
C GLN A 327 3.01 10.63 -5.53
N ASN A 328 2.91 10.94 -6.83
CA ASN A 328 1.63 11.15 -7.51
C ASN A 328 0.80 9.87 -7.52
N PHE A 329 1.44 8.71 -7.67
CA PHE A 329 0.79 7.41 -7.57
C PHE A 329 0.19 7.17 -6.18
N LEU A 330 0.93 7.45 -5.11
CA LEU A 330 0.42 7.33 -3.73
C LEU A 330 -0.78 8.25 -3.47
N LEU A 331 -0.71 9.50 -3.93
CA LEU A 331 -1.81 10.45 -3.81
C LEU A 331 -3.04 10.03 -4.63
N LEU A 332 -2.85 9.41 -5.80
CA LEU A 332 -3.95 8.85 -6.60
C LEU A 332 -4.65 7.68 -5.89
N ILE A 333 -3.89 6.82 -5.20
CA ILE A 333 -4.47 5.79 -4.33
C ILE A 333 -5.30 6.46 -3.22
N GLY A 334 -4.72 7.46 -2.56
CA GLY A 334 -5.40 8.24 -1.52
C GLY A 334 -6.71 8.85 -2.01
N SER A 335 -6.72 9.44 -3.21
CA SER A 335 -7.88 10.14 -3.78
C SER A 335 -9.08 9.23 -4.02
N VAL A 336 -8.81 7.96 -4.31
CA VAL A 336 -9.84 6.97 -4.60
C VAL A 336 -10.28 6.26 -3.32
N PHE A 337 -9.32 5.73 -2.55
CA PHE A 337 -9.61 4.78 -1.49
C PHE A 337 -9.93 5.46 -0.15
N ALA A 338 -9.37 6.63 0.16
CA ALA A 338 -9.76 7.36 1.36
C ALA A 338 -11.27 7.69 1.40
N PRO A 339 -11.85 8.33 0.37
CA PRO A 339 -13.29 8.59 0.36
C PRO A 339 -14.13 7.32 0.22
N LEU A 340 -13.67 6.31 -0.53
CA LEU A 340 -14.40 5.04 -0.64
C LEU A 340 -14.57 4.38 0.73
N PHE A 341 -13.49 4.32 1.52
CA PHE A 341 -13.54 3.67 2.81
C PHE A 341 -14.19 4.52 3.91
N GLY A 342 -14.30 5.84 3.73
CA GLY A 342 -15.23 6.66 4.50
C GLY A 342 -16.68 6.17 4.36
N VAL A 343 -17.13 5.89 3.13
CA VAL A 343 -18.46 5.32 2.83
C VAL A 343 -18.61 3.91 3.40
N VAL A 344 -17.62 3.03 3.19
CA VAL A 344 -17.65 1.63 3.68
C VAL A 344 -17.71 1.55 5.20
N LEU A 345 -16.90 2.35 5.91
CA LEU A 345 -16.89 2.36 7.37
C LEU A 345 -18.23 2.84 7.93
N VAL A 346 -18.79 3.91 7.36
CA VAL A 346 -20.12 4.41 7.76
C VAL A 346 -21.21 3.36 7.49
N ASP A 347 -21.21 2.75 6.31
CA ASP A 347 -22.20 1.73 5.96
C ASP A 347 -22.16 0.53 6.91
N HIS A 348 -20.97 0.02 7.23
CA HIS A 348 -20.83 -1.15 8.10
C HIS A 348 -21.10 -0.83 9.58
N TYR A 349 -20.45 0.21 10.12
CA TYR A 349 -20.47 0.47 11.56
C TYR A 349 -21.69 1.25 12.02
N LEU A 350 -22.16 2.22 11.23
CA LEU A 350 -23.26 3.11 11.64
C LEU A 350 -24.60 2.65 11.06
N LEU A 351 -24.68 2.41 9.75
CA LEU A 351 -25.96 2.04 9.11
C LEU A 351 -26.34 0.58 9.37
N ARG A 352 -25.40 -0.36 9.18
CA ARG A 352 -25.64 -1.79 9.42
C ARG A 352 -25.41 -2.23 10.86
N ARG A 353 -24.86 -1.36 11.71
CA ARG A 353 -24.48 -1.64 13.11
C ARG A 353 -23.73 -2.96 13.26
N ARG A 354 -22.69 -3.15 12.44
CA ARG A 354 -21.89 -4.38 12.31
C ARG A 354 -22.70 -5.63 11.98
N GLY A 355 -23.64 -5.50 11.04
CA GLY A 355 -24.45 -6.60 10.52
C GLY A 355 -25.73 -6.91 11.32
N ARG A 356 -26.04 -6.15 12.38
CA ARG A 356 -27.29 -6.30 13.15
C ARG A 356 -28.53 -5.81 12.40
N LEU A 357 -28.34 -4.91 11.45
CA LEU A 357 -29.38 -4.38 10.58
C LEU A 357 -29.15 -4.86 9.16
N GLN A 358 -30.21 -5.37 8.52
CA GLN A 358 -30.17 -5.67 7.09
C GLN A 358 -30.53 -4.42 6.30
N VAL A 359 -29.66 -4.07 5.36
CA VAL A 359 -29.98 -3.13 4.28
C VAL A 359 -30.25 -3.97 3.05
N ALA A 360 -31.32 -3.65 2.32
CA ALA A 360 -31.75 -4.39 1.14
C ALA A 360 -30.60 -4.53 0.13
N SER A 361 -30.48 -5.72 -0.46
CA SER A 361 -29.56 -5.95 -1.57
C SER A 361 -30.11 -5.27 -2.81
N THR A 362 -29.38 -4.31 -3.36
CA THR A 362 -29.72 -3.65 -4.62
C THR A 362 -28.57 -3.86 -5.61
N MET A 363 -28.90 -3.83 -6.92
CA MET A 363 -27.87 -3.89 -7.97
C MET A 363 -26.92 -2.69 -7.91
N LEU A 364 -27.41 -1.53 -7.47
CA LEU A 364 -26.68 -0.28 -7.40
C LEU A 364 -27.18 0.53 -6.19
N ARG A 365 -26.26 1.10 -5.42
CA ARG A 365 -26.56 2.05 -4.35
C ARG A 365 -26.05 3.43 -4.74
N TRP A 366 -26.95 4.26 -5.27
CA TRP A 366 -26.57 5.58 -5.80
C TRP A 366 -26.07 6.50 -4.70
N GLU A 367 -26.63 6.40 -3.50
CA GLU A 367 -26.23 7.20 -2.34
C GLU A 367 -24.77 6.96 -1.94
N THR A 368 -24.27 5.71 -2.06
CA THR A 368 -22.88 5.39 -1.72
C THR A 368 -21.92 5.81 -2.82
N LEU A 369 -22.31 5.67 -4.09
CA LEU A 369 -21.52 6.13 -5.23
C LEU A 369 -21.42 7.65 -5.29
N LEU A 370 -22.52 8.37 -5.04
CA LEU A 370 -22.53 9.83 -5.01
C LEU A 370 -21.67 10.35 -3.85
N ALA A 371 -21.81 9.75 -2.67
CA ALA A 371 -20.98 10.11 -1.51
C ALA A 371 -19.48 9.90 -1.78
N TRP A 372 -19.11 8.77 -2.40
CA TRP A 372 -17.75 8.48 -2.80
C TRP A 372 -17.23 9.45 -3.87
N GLY A 373 -18.01 9.68 -4.93
CA GLY A 373 -17.65 10.58 -6.02
C GLY A 373 -17.43 12.03 -5.56
N CYS A 374 -18.28 12.53 -4.66
CA CYS A 374 -18.08 13.85 -4.03
C CYS A 374 -16.80 13.88 -3.18
N GLY A 375 -16.52 12.82 -2.41
CA GLY A 375 -15.28 12.72 -1.65
C GLY A 375 -14.04 12.76 -2.55
N ALA A 376 -14.03 12.01 -3.66
CA ALA A 376 -12.93 12.01 -4.62
C ALA A 376 -12.76 13.38 -5.30
N ALA A 377 -13.86 14.05 -5.66
CA ALA A 377 -13.80 15.40 -6.20
C ALA A 377 -13.20 16.41 -5.21
N VAL A 378 -13.61 16.34 -3.94
CA VAL A 378 -13.05 17.18 -2.86
C VAL A 378 -11.57 16.88 -2.63
N TYR A 379 -11.16 15.61 -2.71
CA TYR A 379 -9.75 15.25 -2.61
C TYR A 379 -8.93 15.99 -3.68
N HIS A 380 -9.33 15.89 -4.95
CA HIS A 380 -8.61 16.55 -6.04
C HIS A 380 -8.69 18.08 -5.97
N LEU A 381 -9.79 18.65 -5.46
CA LEU A 381 -9.89 20.08 -5.21
C LEU A 381 -8.85 20.52 -4.16
N LEU A 382 -8.80 19.83 -3.01
CA LEU A 382 -7.90 20.18 -1.91
C LEU A 382 -6.43 19.94 -2.28
N ALA A 383 -6.12 18.82 -2.91
CA ALA A 383 -4.76 18.49 -3.33
C ALA A 383 -4.18 19.53 -4.30
N ASN A 384 -5.00 20.11 -5.18
CA ASN A 384 -4.56 21.10 -6.16
C ASN A 384 -4.61 22.55 -5.64
N ALA A 385 -5.63 22.91 -4.87
CA ALA A 385 -5.85 24.30 -4.45
C ALA A 385 -5.25 24.62 -3.07
N TRP A 386 -5.23 23.65 -2.15
CA TRP A 386 -4.79 23.85 -0.76
C TRP A 386 -4.05 22.62 -0.20
N PRO A 387 -2.86 22.28 -0.74
CA PRO A 387 -2.07 21.15 -0.24
C PRO A 387 -1.68 21.29 1.24
N GLU A 388 -1.67 22.51 1.78
CA GLU A 388 -1.45 22.81 3.20
C GLU A 388 -2.49 22.21 4.16
N ILE A 389 -3.70 21.91 3.67
CA ILE A 389 -4.80 21.36 4.48
C ILE A 389 -4.75 19.83 4.51
N GLY A 390 -4.19 19.21 3.45
CA GLY A 390 -4.32 17.79 3.18
C GLY A 390 -5.71 17.42 2.65
N ALA A 391 -5.77 16.35 1.87
CA ALA A 391 -6.93 15.91 1.12
C ALA A 391 -7.53 14.60 1.65
N SER A 392 -6.72 13.69 2.22
CA SER A 392 -7.20 12.33 2.55
C SER A 392 -8.27 12.30 3.64
N LEU A 393 -8.03 12.97 4.77
CA LEU A 393 -8.98 12.99 5.88
C LEU A 393 -10.25 13.80 5.56
N PRO A 394 -10.16 15.02 4.99
CA PRO A 394 -11.36 15.75 4.59
C PRO A 394 -12.23 14.95 3.61
N ALA A 395 -11.62 14.32 2.59
CA ALA A 395 -12.35 13.50 1.63
C ALA A 395 -13.04 12.29 2.29
N LEU A 396 -12.36 11.62 3.22
CA LEU A 396 -12.90 10.48 3.98
C LEU A 396 -14.07 10.87 4.87
N PHE A 397 -13.94 11.95 5.65
CA PHE A 397 -15.00 12.41 6.54
C PHE A 397 -16.19 12.97 5.75
N LEU A 398 -15.94 13.69 4.66
CA LEU A 398 -16.98 14.22 3.81
C LEU A 398 -17.79 13.12 3.13
N SER A 399 -17.13 12.10 2.55
CA SER A 399 -17.85 11.00 1.91
C SER A 399 -18.68 10.20 2.92
N GLY A 400 -18.11 9.89 4.10
CA GLY A 400 -18.82 9.20 5.17
C GLY A 400 -20.01 10.02 5.70
N GLY A 401 -19.79 11.31 5.97
CA GLY A 401 -20.83 12.22 6.45
C GLY A 401 -21.95 12.41 5.43
N LEU A 402 -21.61 12.55 4.14
CA LEU A 402 -22.58 12.66 3.06
C LEU A 402 -23.42 11.40 2.93
N LEU A 403 -22.83 10.20 3.04
CA LEU A 403 -23.62 8.96 3.08
C LEU A 403 -24.62 8.95 4.25
N LEU A 404 -24.20 9.36 5.45
CA LEU A 404 -25.12 9.44 6.61
C LEU A 404 -26.31 10.35 6.31
N VAL A 405 -26.06 11.52 5.71
CA VAL A 405 -27.12 12.47 5.34
C VAL A 405 -28.05 11.86 4.28
N LEU A 406 -27.51 11.34 3.18
CA LEU A 406 -28.29 10.74 2.10
C LEU A 406 -29.14 9.54 2.57
N SER A 407 -28.59 8.73 3.48
CA SER A 407 -29.29 7.56 4.04
C SER A 407 -30.47 7.92 4.96
N ARG A 408 -30.59 9.17 5.42
CA ARG A 408 -31.76 9.65 6.18
C ARG A 408 -32.92 10.05 5.27
N PHE A 409 -32.62 10.48 4.04
CA PHE A 409 -33.62 10.91 3.06
C PHE A 409 -34.04 9.78 2.11
N GLY A 410 -33.16 8.80 1.86
CA GLY A 410 -33.51 7.59 1.13
C GLY A 410 -34.35 6.64 2.00
N GLY A 411 -35.62 6.41 1.64
CA GLY A 411 -36.52 5.50 2.35
C GLY A 411 -36.09 4.01 2.37
N ALA A 412 -34.95 3.65 1.77
CA ALA A 412 -34.45 2.28 1.65
C ALA A 412 -33.61 1.79 2.86
N THR A 413 -33.35 2.65 3.85
CA THR A 413 -32.37 2.42 4.93
C THR A 413 -32.97 2.33 6.34
N ALA A 414 -34.29 2.09 6.46
CA ALA A 414 -34.84 1.59 7.72
C ALA A 414 -34.42 0.12 7.89
N GLY A 415 -33.19 -0.09 8.38
CA GLY A 415 -32.64 -1.40 8.60
C GLY A 415 -33.60 -2.24 9.44
N ARG A 416 -34.07 -3.36 8.89
CA ARG A 416 -34.89 -4.30 9.66
C ARG A 416 -33.97 -5.10 10.60
N PRO A 417 -34.37 -5.34 11.85
CA PRO A 417 -33.62 -6.21 12.74
C PRO A 417 -33.46 -7.59 12.08
N VAL A 418 -32.28 -8.20 12.18
CA VAL A 418 -32.08 -9.58 11.75
C VAL A 418 -32.98 -10.48 12.62
N SER A 419 -33.95 -11.15 12.02
CA SER A 419 -34.78 -12.14 12.72
C SER A 419 -33.88 -13.32 13.12
N VAL A 420 -33.64 -13.50 14.41
CA VAL A 420 -32.93 -14.67 14.93
C VAL A 420 -33.93 -15.83 14.91
N SER A 421 -33.92 -16.64 13.84
CA SER A 421 -34.52 -17.97 13.90
C SER A 421 -33.64 -18.82 14.81
N ARG A 422 -34.19 -19.24 15.95
CA ARG A 422 -33.55 -20.16 16.90
C ARG A 422 -33.26 -21.51 16.29
#